data_AF-A0A1V5E633-F1
#
_entry.id   AF-A0A1V5E633-F1
#
_cell.length_a   1.000
_cell.length_b   1.000
_cell.length_c   1.000
_cell.angle_alpha   90.00
_cell.angle_beta   90.00
_cell.angle_gamma   90.00
#
_symmetry.space_group_name_H-M   'P 1'
#
loop_
_entity.id
_entity.type
_entity.pdbx_description
1 polymer ?
#
loop_
_entity_poly.entity_id
_entity_poly.type
_entity_poly.pdbx_seq_one_letter_code
_entity_poly.pdbx_strand_id
1 'polypeptide(L)'
;MNCADRHNLAAEIDQEVPSSPAYVLEKILLKQLEDMATVLESTDSGRSTLYDDIMTMVERSLFKIALQRNHHVKSAASAYLGINRNTFQKKMIKLGMASSKP
;
A
#
# COMPACT_ATOMS: atom_id res chain seq x y z
N MET A 1 -23.22 -38.78 40.00
CA MET A 1 -22.21 -39.59 39.28
C MET A 1 -22.78 -39.92 37.91
N ASN A 2 -22.17 -39.69 36.75
CA ASN A 2 -20.84 -39.26 36.30
C ASN A 2 -21.08 -38.66 34.89
N CYS A 3 -20.84 -37.37 34.62
CA CYS A 3 -19.64 -36.73 34.06
C CYS A 3 -19.17 -37.18 32.65
N ALA A 4 -19.14 -36.18 31.75
CA ALA A 4 -18.39 -36.00 30.50
C ALA A 4 -18.76 -36.85 29.26
N ASP A 5 -19.23 -36.15 28.21
CA ASP A 5 -18.33 -35.86 27.09
C ASP A 5 -18.75 -34.57 26.36
N ARG A 6 -17.82 -33.62 26.38
CA ARG A 6 -17.80 -32.41 25.55
C ARG A 6 -17.14 -32.80 24.24
N HIS A 7 -17.74 -32.51 23.09
CA HIS A 7 -16.97 -32.17 21.89
C HIS A 7 -17.64 -31.02 21.12
N ASN A 8 -16.96 -29.87 21.16
CA ASN A 8 -17.01 -28.82 20.16
C ASN A 8 -16.58 -29.38 18.80
N LEU A 9 -17.24 -28.97 17.73
CA LEU A 9 -16.63 -28.79 16.40
C LEU A 9 -17.49 -27.74 15.68
N ALA A 10 -17.10 -26.47 15.80
CA ALA A 10 -16.25 -25.75 14.84
C ALA A 10 -17.07 -25.24 13.64
N ALA A 11 -17.50 -23.98 13.79
CA ALA A 11 -17.37 -22.92 12.79
C ALA A 11 -17.74 -23.27 11.33
N GLU A 12 -19.03 -23.19 11.02
CA GLU A 12 -19.46 -22.84 9.66
C GLU A 12 -19.23 -21.34 9.46
N ILE A 13 -18.01 -20.98 9.05
CA ILE A 13 -17.78 -19.70 8.38
C ILE A 13 -18.00 -19.97 6.90
N ASP A 14 -19.23 -19.72 6.48
CA ASP A 14 -19.63 -19.68 5.08
C ASP A 14 -18.79 -18.61 4.35
N GLN A 15 -17.71 -19.04 3.69
CA GLN A 15 -16.86 -18.18 2.89
C GLN A 15 -17.41 -18.09 1.47
N GLU A 16 -18.42 -17.25 1.25
CA GLU A 16 -18.62 -16.64 -0.06
C GLU A 16 -17.46 -15.67 -0.30
N VAL A 17 -16.39 -16.15 -0.94
CA VAL A 17 -15.27 -15.31 -1.37
C VAL A 17 -15.76 -14.47 -2.55
N PRO A 18 -15.79 -13.12 -2.45
CA PRO A 18 -16.05 -12.30 -3.62
C PRO A 18 -14.82 -12.44 -4.52
N SER A 19 -14.91 -13.25 -5.57
CA SER A 19 -13.85 -13.46 -6.58
C SER A 19 -13.66 -12.24 -7.49
N SER A 20 -13.78 -11.04 -6.92
CA SER A 20 -13.57 -9.80 -7.64
C SER A 20 -12.07 -9.64 -7.94
N PRO A 21 -11.70 -9.06 -9.10
CA PRO A 21 -10.31 -8.72 -9.38
C PRO A 21 -9.65 -7.89 -8.28
N ALA A 22 -10.43 -7.04 -7.59
CA ALA A 22 -9.96 -6.25 -6.46
C ALA A 22 -9.49 -7.11 -5.29
N TYR A 23 -10.24 -8.16 -4.93
CA TYR A 23 -9.86 -9.09 -3.86
C TYR A 23 -8.56 -9.83 -4.20
N VAL A 24 -8.42 -10.30 -5.43
CA VAL A 24 -7.18 -10.98 -5.88
C VAL A 24 -5.99 -10.02 -5.83
N LEU A 25 -6.16 -8.78 -6.27
CA LEU A 25 -5.11 -7.75 -6.21
C LEU A 25 -4.74 -7.39 -4.77
N GLU A 26 -5.72 -7.29 -3.87
CA GLU A 26 -5.47 -7.05 -2.45
C GLU A 26 -4.64 -8.17 -1.82
N LYS A 27 -4.92 -9.43 -2.16
CA LYS A 27 -4.10 -10.57 -1.68
C LYS A 27 -2.67 -10.53 -2.21
N ILE A 28 -2.48 -10.14 -3.47
CA ILE A 28 -1.14 -9.97 -4.04
C ILE A 28 -0.39 -8.85 -3.31
N LEU A 29 -1.05 -7.71 -3.09
CA LEU A 29 -0.48 -6.58 -2.36
C LEU A 29 -0.11 -6.95 -0.92
N LEU A 30 -0.99 -7.68 -0.23
CA LEU A 30 -0.73 -8.13 1.14
C LEU A 30 0.55 -8.95 1.23
N LYS A 31 0.72 -9.93 0.34
CA LYS A 31 1.93 -10.77 0.31
C LYS A 31 3.19 -9.93 0.06
N GLN A 32 3.13 -9.00 -0.88
CA GLN A 32 4.28 -8.14 -1.18
C GLN A 32 4.60 -7.18 -0.02
N LEU A 33 3.60 -6.66 0.68
CA LEU A 33 3.79 -5.78 1.82
C LEU A 33 4.32 -6.53 3.05
N GLU A 34 3.93 -7.79 3.25
CA GLU A 34 4.49 -8.66 4.29
C GLU A 34 6.00 -8.83 4.10
N ASP A 35 6.44 -9.14 2.88
CA ASP A 35 7.86 -9.24 2.54
C ASP A 35 8.61 -7.92 2.82
N MET A 36 8.03 -6.77 2.44
CA MET A 36 8.62 -5.46 2.71
C MET A 36 8.68 -5.15 4.22
N ALA A 37 7.64 -5.51 4.97
CA ALA A 37 7.57 -5.30 6.41
C ALA A 37 8.63 -6.09 7.15
N THR A 38 8.85 -7.35 6.78
CA THR A 38 9.92 -8.19 7.36
C THR A 38 11.31 -7.61 7.08
N VAL A 39 11.55 -7.06 5.88
CA VAL A 39 12.86 -6.46 5.55
C VAL A 39 13.09 -5.13 6.27
N LEU A 40 12.04 -4.33 6.46
CA LEU A 40 12.12 -2.99 7.06
C LEU A 40 11.92 -2.97 8.58
N GLU A 41 11.57 -4.11 9.19
CA GLU A 41 11.44 -4.24 10.64
C GLU A 41 12.76 -3.87 11.32
N SER A 42 12.81 -2.64 11.84
CA SER A 42 14.00 -2.11 12.51
C SER A 42 14.17 -2.78 13.86
N THR A 43 15.36 -3.35 14.11
CA THR A 43 15.68 -4.08 15.34
C THR A 43 16.05 -3.17 16.52
N ASP A 44 16.22 -1.85 16.30
CA ASP A 44 16.71 -0.94 17.33
C ASP A 44 15.63 0.00 17.89
N SER A 45 15.58 -0.01 19.22
CA SER A 45 14.58 0.54 20.11
C SER A 45 14.24 2.02 19.88
N GLY A 46 12.96 2.31 19.60
CA GLY A 46 12.42 3.66 19.77
C GLY A 46 11.02 3.83 19.19
N ARG A 47 10.90 3.79 17.85
CA ARG A 47 9.64 3.83 17.09
C ARG A 47 9.88 3.28 15.67
N SER A 48 8.99 2.41 15.20
CA SER A 48 9.03 1.90 13.82
C SER A 48 8.69 3.00 12.82
N THR A 49 9.53 3.19 11.80
CA THR A 49 9.28 4.07 10.64
C THR A 49 8.60 3.36 9.48
N LEU A 50 8.26 2.08 9.67
CA LEU A 50 7.78 1.16 8.63
C LEU A 50 6.64 1.74 7.79
N TYR A 51 5.67 2.38 8.45
CA TYR A 51 4.54 3.00 7.76
C TYR A 51 5.00 4.11 6.80
N ASP A 52 5.85 5.02 7.28
CA ASP A 52 6.35 6.15 6.49
C ASP A 52 7.24 5.65 5.34
N ASP A 53 8.04 4.61 5.58
CA ASP A 53 8.92 4.00 4.59
C ASP A 53 8.11 3.36 3.44
N ILE A 54 7.15 2.49 3.79
CA ILE A 54 6.25 1.85 2.82
C ILE A 54 5.45 2.91 2.05
N MET A 55 4.82 3.86 2.75
CA MET A 55 4.01 4.87 2.06
C MET A 55 4.85 5.76 1.17
N THR A 56 6.09 6.06 1.54
CA THR A 56 7.02 6.77 0.65
C THR A 56 7.32 5.97 -0.62
N MET A 57 7.55 4.67 -0.52
CA MET A 57 7.79 3.79 -1.68
C MET A 57 6.56 3.70 -2.59
N VAL A 58 5.36 3.53 -2.01
CA VAL A 58 4.09 3.47 -2.74
C VAL A 58 3.79 4.80 -3.42
N GLU A 59 3.86 5.92 -2.70
CA GLU A 59 3.62 7.25 -3.27
C GLU A 59 4.60 7.55 -4.41
N ARG A 60 5.90 7.28 -4.25
CA ARG A 60 6.89 7.47 -5.34
C ARG A 60 6.54 6.65 -6.58
N SER A 61 6.13 5.40 -6.39
CA SER A 61 5.76 4.49 -7.48
C SER A 61 4.53 4.99 -8.24
N LEU A 62 3.47 5.40 -7.53
CA LEU A 62 2.27 5.97 -8.14
C LEU A 62 2.57 7.25 -8.92
N PHE A 63 3.38 8.15 -8.35
CA PHE A 63 3.78 9.38 -9.03
C PHE A 63 4.62 9.12 -10.28
N LYS A 64 5.52 8.14 -10.22
CA LYS A 64 6.34 7.75 -11.38
C LYS A 64 5.46 7.20 -12.51
N ILE A 65 4.52 6.31 -12.20
CA ILE A 65 3.57 5.75 -13.18
C ILE A 65 2.71 6.87 -13.78
N ALA A 66 2.17 7.77 -12.95
CA ALA A 66 1.36 8.88 -13.41
C ALA A 66 2.13 9.81 -14.35
N LEU A 67 3.38 10.15 -14.03
CA LEU A 67 4.23 10.96 -14.90
C LEU A 67 4.53 10.26 -16.21
N GLN A 68 4.92 8.98 -16.17
CA GLN A 68 5.25 8.21 -17.38
C GLN A 68 4.06 8.09 -18.33
N ARG A 69 2.86 7.79 -17.81
CA ARG A 69 1.62 7.67 -18.61
C ARG A 69 1.14 8.99 -19.20
N ASN A 70 1.63 10.12 -18.68
CA ASN A 70 1.21 11.46 -19.09
C ASN A 70 2.38 12.29 -19.65
N HIS A 71 3.40 11.63 -20.22
CA HIS A 71 4.57 12.29 -20.84
C HIS A 71 5.23 13.36 -19.97
N HIS A 72 5.29 13.12 -18.65
CA HIS A 72 5.82 14.04 -17.64
C HIS A 72 5.07 15.38 -17.51
N VAL A 73 3.85 15.51 -18.07
CA VAL A 73 2.99 16.69 -17.90
C VAL A 73 2.31 16.64 -16.53
N LYS A 74 2.73 17.52 -15.61
CA LYS A 74 2.30 17.50 -14.21
C LYS A 74 0.79 17.70 -14.00
N SER A 75 0.16 18.57 -14.79
CA SER A 75 -1.29 18.81 -14.70
C SER A 75 -2.07 17.55 -15.08
N ALA A 76 -1.71 16.91 -16.19
CA ALA A 76 -2.31 15.66 -16.65
C ALA A 76 -2.04 14.51 -15.65
N ALA A 77 -0.82 14.37 -15.15
CA ALA A 77 -0.48 13.37 -14.13
C ALA A 77 -1.26 13.56 -12.82
N SER A 78 -1.47 14.81 -12.38
CA SER A 78 -2.29 15.09 -11.19
C SER A 78 -3.76 14.77 -11.40
N ALA A 79 -4.30 15.05 -12.59
CA ALA A 79 -5.66 14.69 -12.97
C ALA A 79 -5.82 13.17 -13.05
N TYR A 80 -4.83 12.45 -13.60
CA TYR A 80 -4.79 10.99 -13.66
C TYR A 80 -4.85 10.33 -12.28
N LEU A 81 -4.16 10.90 -11.28
CA LEU A 81 -4.24 10.43 -9.89
C LEU A 81 -5.47 10.94 -9.14
N GLY A 82 -6.29 11.82 -9.74
CA GLY A 82 -7.46 12.40 -9.09
C GLY A 82 -7.13 13.34 -7.93
N ILE A 83 -5.94 13.95 -7.91
CA ILE A 83 -5.52 14.86 -6.84
C ILE A 83 -5.29 16.27 -7.35
N ASN A 84 -5.46 17.26 -6.48
CA ASN A 84 -5.18 18.65 -6.81
C ASN A 84 -3.72 18.83 -7.27
N ARG A 85 -3.50 19.58 -8.35
CA ARG A 85 -2.16 19.88 -8.91
C ARG A 85 -1.19 20.44 -7.86
N ASN A 86 -1.65 21.29 -6.95
CA ASN A 86 -0.82 21.87 -5.89
C ASN A 86 -0.38 20.79 -4.89
N THR A 87 -1.28 19.88 -4.52
CA THR A 87 -0.98 18.72 -3.67
C THR A 87 0.01 17.79 -4.35
N PHE A 88 -0.18 17.51 -5.64
CA PHE A 88 0.75 16.73 -6.45
C PHE A 88 2.15 17.34 -6.44
N GLN A 89 2.27 18.64 -6.73
CA GLN A 89 3.56 19.33 -6.72
C GLN A 89 4.22 19.32 -5.33
N LYS A 90 3.47 19.56 -4.24
CA LYS A 90 4.00 19.50 -2.86
C LYS A 90 4.52 18.11 -2.51
N LYS A 91 3.77 17.06 -2.84
CA LYS A 91 4.19 15.66 -2.64
C LYS A 91 5.42 15.32 -3.47
N MET A 92 5.49 15.71 -4.74
CA MET A 92 6.69 15.52 -5.56
C MET A 92 7.95 16.12 -4.94
N ILE A 93 7.85 17.33 -4.37
CA ILE A 93 8.98 17.98 -3.70
C ILE A 93 9.36 17.20 -2.44
N LYS A 94 8.38 16.83 -1.60
CA LYS A 94 8.62 16.03 -0.39
C LYS A 94 9.29 14.69 -0.71
N LEU A 95 8.92 14.06 -1.83
CA LEU A 95 9.49 12.80 -2.29
C LEU A 95 10.82 12.98 -3.06
N GLY A 96 11.35 14.20 -3.19
CA GLY A 96 12.60 14.46 -3.94
C GLY A 96 12.50 14.09 -5.43
N MET A 97 11.31 14.13 -6.01
CA MET A 97 11.04 13.79 -7.43
C MET A 97 10.94 15.02 -8.33
N ALA A 98 10.96 16.22 -7.76
CA ALA A 98 11.04 17.45 -8.54
C ALA A 98 12.45 17.59 -9.11
N SER A 99 12.60 17.53 -10.43
CA SER A 99 13.86 17.88 -11.09
C SER A 99 14.26 19.29 -10.69
N SER A 100 15.45 19.48 -10.13
CA SER A 100 16.11 20.78 -10.18
C SER A 100 16.19 21.17 -11.65
N LYS A 101 15.80 22.39 -11.97
CA LYS A 101 15.88 22.98 -13.31
C LYS A 101 17.30 22.74 -13.89
N PRO A 102 17.46 22.46 -15.20
CA PRO A 102 18.78 22.56 -15.82
C PRO A 102 19.36 23.96 -15.65
#